data_AF-A0A1Z5KTZ2-F1
#
_entry.id   AF-A0A1Z5KTZ2-F1
#
_cell.length_a   1.000
_cell.length_b   1.000
_cell.length_c   1.000
_cell.angle_alpha   90.00
_cell.angle_beta   90.00
_cell.angle_gamma   90.00
#
_symmetry.space_group_name_H-M   'P 1'
#
loop_
_entity.id
_entity.type
_entity.pdbx_description
1 polymer ?
#
loop_
_entity_poly.entity_id
_entity_poly.type
_entity_poly.pdbx_seq_one_letter_code
_entity_poly.pdbx_strand_id
1 'polypeptide(L)'
;MRFTMDEKMSAAVKEAFVRLFDKGLIYRDKKIVNWSYSLGTTISDIEVKHVDVPPGGSISVPDCADKIEVGYMERIVYPVDDTGVEVCTTRLESILADTALAVHPQDNRYSHLIGKLAVHPITRRQLPVIADSAVDRNFGTGVLKLTPGHCKVDHTLAQKHSIPIIECFDKSGRVTQNFPD
;
A
#
# COMPACT_ATOMS: atom_id res chain seq x y z
N MET A 1 -43.53 10.05 -8.44
CA MET A 1 -42.25 9.66 -7.81
C MET A 1 -41.24 9.44 -8.93
N ARG A 2 -39.99 9.89 -8.80
CA ARG A 2 -38.93 9.65 -9.80
C ARG A 2 -37.84 8.81 -9.16
N PHE A 3 -37.32 7.83 -9.88
CA PHE A 3 -36.27 6.93 -9.43
C PHE A 3 -34.92 7.33 -10.06
N THR A 4 -33.82 7.10 -9.35
CA THR A 4 -32.48 7.55 -9.76
C THR A 4 -32.00 6.85 -11.04
N MET A 5 -32.51 5.66 -11.34
CA MET A 5 -32.16 4.90 -12.55
C MET A 5 -33.14 5.11 -13.71
N ASP A 6 -34.19 5.94 -13.54
CA ASP A 6 -35.11 6.25 -14.64
C ASP A 6 -34.36 6.93 -15.80
N GLU A 7 -34.84 6.75 -17.03
CA GLU A 7 -34.20 7.25 -18.26
C GLU A 7 -33.83 8.74 -18.18
N LYS A 8 -34.73 9.59 -17.67
CA LYS A 8 -34.48 11.03 -17.50
C LYS A 8 -33.39 11.34 -16.47
N MET A 9 -33.32 10.59 -15.36
CA MET A 9 -32.29 10.79 -14.34
C MET A 9 -30.93 10.29 -14.83
N SER A 10 -30.91 9.13 -15.49
CA SER A 10 -29.71 8.59 -16.13
C SER A 10 -29.17 9.52 -17.22
N ALA A 11 -30.05 10.17 -18.00
CA ALA A 11 -29.64 11.18 -18.98
C ALA A 11 -28.98 12.40 -18.31
N ALA A 12 -29.52 12.87 -17.17
CA ALA A 12 -28.94 13.98 -16.43
C ALA A 12 -27.55 13.67 -15.86
N VAL A 13 -27.32 12.45 -15.37
CA VAL A 13 -26.00 12.02 -14.87
C VAL A 13 -24.98 11.96 -16.01
N LYS A 14 -25.34 11.43 -17.19
CA LYS A 14 -24.46 11.42 -18.36
C LYS A 14 -24.07 12.83 -18.80
N GLU A 15 -25.05 13.73 -18.88
CA GLU A 15 -24.81 15.14 -19.22
C GLU A 15 -23.87 15.81 -18.21
N ALA A 16 -24.10 15.61 -16.90
CA ALA A 16 -23.23 16.13 -15.86
C ALA A 16 -21.80 15.58 -15.99
N PHE A 17 -21.64 14.29 -16.25
CA PHE A 17 -20.34 13.66 -16.46
C PHE A 17 -19.59 14.28 -17.64
N VAL A 18 -20.23 14.38 -18.81
CA VAL A 18 -19.62 14.98 -20.01
C VAL A 18 -19.22 16.43 -19.77
N ARG A 19 -20.11 17.25 -19.19
CA ARG A 19 -19.82 18.65 -18.89
C ARG A 19 -18.66 18.83 -17.90
N LEU A 20 -18.53 17.96 -16.91
CA LEU A 20 -17.43 18.00 -15.95
C LEU A 20 -16.12 17.50 -16.57
N PHE A 21 -16.19 16.50 -17.46
CA PHE A 21 -15.05 16.04 -18.25
C PHE A 21 -14.54 17.11 -19.20
N ASP A 22 -15.41 17.76 -19.97
CA ASP A 22 -15.07 18.85 -20.90
C ASP A 22 -14.45 20.06 -20.19
N LYS A 23 -14.81 20.26 -18.91
CA LYS A 23 -14.21 21.27 -18.03
C LYS A 23 -12.88 20.85 -17.39
N GLY A 24 -12.40 19.63 -17.64
CA GLY A 24 -11.18 19.08 -17.05
C GLY A 24 -11.30 18.71 -15.57
N LEU A 25 -12.51 18.63 -15.01
CA LEU A 25 -12.75 18.28 -13.60
C LEU A 25 -12.85 16.76 -13.38
N ILE A 26 -13.20 16.01 -14.42
CA ILE A 26 -13.15 14.54 -14.43
C ILE A 26 -12.00 14.10 -15.32
N TYR A 27 -11.20 13.17 -14.83
CA TYR A 27 -10.08 12.59 -15.56
C TYR A 27 -9.91 11.12 -15.19
N ARG A 28 -9.09 10.41 -15.96
CA ARG A 28 -8.72 9.01 -15.71
C ARG A 28 -7.22 8.94 -15.46
N ASP A 29 -6.84 8.31 -14.36
CA ASP A 29 -5.46 8.13 -13.95
C ASP A 29 -5.28 6.80 -13.21
N LYS A 30 -4.04 6.33 -13.07
CA LYS A 30 -3.71 5.16 -12.25
C LYS A 30 -3.39 5.64 -10.83
N LYS A 31 -4.25 5.30 -9.89
CA LYS A 31 -4.12 5.66 -8.47
C LYS A 31 -4.43 4.46 -7.59
N ILE A 32 -3.86 4.44 -6.39
CA ILE A 32 -4.28 3.53 -5.33
C ILE A 32 -5.71 3.86 -4.92
N VAL A 33 -6.56 2.85 -4.98
CA VAL A 33 -7.98 2.89 -4.62
C VAL A 33 -8.24 1.91 -3.49
N ASN A 34 -9.30 2.14 -2.72
CA ASN A 34 -9.77 1.11 -1.79
C ASN A 34 -10.53 0.07 -2.62
N TRP A 35 -10.05 -1.17 -2.61
CA TRP A 35 -10.69 -2.29 -3.30
C TRP A 35 -11.35 -3.21 -2.29
N SER A 36 -12.63 -3.49 -2.46
CA SER A 36 -13.33 -4.52 -1.69
C SER A 36 -13.33 -5.82 -2.48
N TYR A 37 -12.58 -6.83 -2.02
CA TYR A 37 -12.55 -8.14 -2.67
C TYR A 37 -13.91 -8.86 -2.60
N SER A 38 -14.66 -8.66 -1.50
CA SER A 38 -15.99 -9.25 -1.31
C SER A 38 -17.04 -8.64 -2.25
N LEU A 39 -16.98 -7.33 -2.49
CA LEU A 39 -17.89 -6.66 -3.44
C LEU A 39 -17.41 -6.73 -4.89
N GLY A 40 -16.13 -7.03 -5.12
CA GLY A 40 -15.53 -7.02 -6.45
C GLY A 40 -15.51 -5.64 -7.11
N THR A 41 -15.41 -4.57 -6.31
CA THR A 41 -15.42 -3.19 -6.81
C THR A 41 -14.58 -2.24 -5.95
N THR A 42 -14.27 -1.08 -6.51
CA THR A 42 -13.66 0.03 -5.78
C THR A 42 -14.69 0.73 -4.89
N ILE A 43 -14.26 1.14 -3.70
CA ILE A 43 -15.06 1.96 -2.78
C ILE A 43 -14.35 3.28 -2.50
N SER A 44 -15.14 4.33 -2.29
CA SER A 44 -14.65 5.66 -1.93
C SER A 44 -14.17 5.71 -0.48
N ASP A 45 -13.35 6.71 -0.14
CA ASP A 45 -12.84 6.88 1.23
C ASP A 45 -13.97 7.07 2.26
N ILE A 46 -15.10 7.69 1.86
CA ILE A 46 -16.26 7.89 2.74
C ILE A 46 -17.04 6.59 3.03
N GLU A 47 -16.89 5.58 2.18
CA GLU A 47 -17.49 4.26 2.37
C GLU A 47 -16.61 3.34 3.25
N VAL A 48 -15.37 3.75 3.56
CA VAL A 48 -14.45 2.99 4.41
C VAL A 48 -14.66 3.34 5.88
N LYS A 49 -15.15 2.35 6.64
CA LYS A 49 -15.22 2.45 8.10
C LYS A 49 -13.90 1.99 8.72
N HIS A 50 -13.23 2.88 9.44
CA HIS A 50 -12.04 2.55 10.22
C HIS A 50 -12.47 2.06 11.61
N VAL A 51 -11.88 0.95 12.05
CA VAL A 51 -12.15 0.34 13.35
C VAL A 51 -10.80 0.15 14.03
N ASP A 52 -10.66 0.70 15.24
CA ASP A 52 -9.47 0.50 16.05
C ASP A 52 -9.49 -0.90 16.63
N VAL A 53 -8.41 -1.64 16.41
CA VAL A 53 -8.23 -3.01 16.92
C VAL A 53 -7.05 -3.00 17.90
N PRO A 54 -7.21 -3.49 19.15
CA PRO A 54 -6.11 -3.57 20.09
C PRO A 54 -5.04 -4.56 19.61
N PRO A 55 -3.79 -4.44 20.08
CA PRO A 55 -2.74 -5.42 19.80
C PRO A 55 -3.19 -6.85 20.19
N GLY A 56 -3.04 -7.82 19.29
CA GLY A 56 -3.53 -9.20 19.48
C GLY A 56 -5.05 -9.34 19.38
N GLY A 57 -5.75 -8.34 18.84
CA GLY A 57 -7.18 -8.42 18.55
C GLY A 57 -7.45 -9.35 17.38
N SER A 58 -8.63 -9.96 17.33
CA SER A 58 -9.05 -10.79 16.20
C SER A 58 -10.18 -10.13 15.41
N ILE A 59 -10.05 -10.14 14.08
CA ILE A 59 -11.07 -9.63 13.15
C ILE A 59 -11.71 -10.76 12.35
N SER A 60 -13.00 -10.60 12.04
CA SER A 60 -13.68 -11.47 11.07
C SER A 60 -13.44 -10.93 9.67
N VAL A 61 -12.96 -11.79 8.78
CA VAL A 61 -12.72 -11.48 7.37
C VAL A 61 -13.81 -12.18 6.54
N PRO A 62 -14.53 -11.49 5.64
CA PRO A 62 -15.51 -12.13 4.76
C PRO A 62 -14.93 -13.37 4.07
N ASP A 63 -15.71 -14.45 4.00
CA ASP A 63 -15.32 -15.73 3.39
C ASP A 63 -14.13 -16.44 4.07
N CYS A 64 -13.76 -16.02 5.29
CA CYS A 64 -12.81 -16.72 6.15
C CYS A 64 -13.55 -17.33 7.35
N ALA A 65 -13.46 -18.67 7.51
CA ALA A 65 -14.10 -19.37 8.63
C ALA A 65 -13.46 -19.01 9.97
N ASP A 66 -12.14 -18.81 9.96
CA ASP A 66 -11.36 -18.46 11.14
C ASP A 66 -11.30 -16.95 11.32
N LYS A 67 -11.22 -16.51 12.59
CA LYS A 67 -10.88 -15.12 12.88
C LYS A 67 -9.38 -14.92 12.68
N ILE A 68 -9.01 -13.79 12.10
CA ILE A 68 -7.61 -13.44 11.84
C ILE A 68 -7.12 -12.54 12.96
N GLU A 69 -6.01 -12.91 13.58
CA GLU A 69 -5.34 -12.10 14.59
C GLU A 69 -4.56 -10.95 13.92
N VAL A 70 -4.67 -9.76 14.47
CA VAL A 70 -4.08 -8.53 13.94
C VAL A 70 -3.58 -7.62 15.07
N GLY A 71 -2.93 -6.52 14.71
CA GLY A 71 -2.41 -5.55 15.68
C GLY A 71 -1.00 -5.88 16.18
N TYR A 72 -0.30 -6.80 15.51
CA TYR A 72 1.12 -7.05 15.72
C TYR A 72 1.96 -6.17 14.81
N MET A 73 3.12 -5.77 15.31
CA MET A 73 4.14 -5.06 14.57
C MET A 73 5.38 -5.95 14.49
N GLU A 74 5.53 -6.56 13.32
CA GLU A 74 6.51 -7.59 13.04
C GLU A 74 7.84 -6.98 12.64
N ARG A 75 8.93 -7.68 12.96
CA ARG A 75 10.31 -7.26 12.67
C ARG A 75 10.92 -8.19 11.65
N ILE A 76 11.46 -7.62 10.57
CA ILE A 76 12.13 -8.36 9.50
C ILE A 76 13.48 -7.72 9.23
N VAL A 77 14.49 -8.54 8.99
CA VAL A 77 15.82 -8.06 8.60
C VAL A 77 15.99 -8.14 7.09
N TYR A 78 16.35 -7.02 6.47
CA TYR A 78 16.79 -6.95 5.08
C TYR A 78 18.32 -6.88 5.09
N PRO A 79 19.04 -7.83 4.47
CA PRO A 79 20.48 -7.72 4.32
C PRO A 79 20.86 -6.44 3.56
N VAL A 80 21.86 -5.70 4.04
CA VAL A 80 22.45 -4.54 3.36
C VAL A 80 23.95 -4.62 3.61
N ASP A 81 24.75 -4.72 2.54
CA ASP A 81 26.17 -5.07 2.64
C ASP A 81 26.38 -6.37 3.44
N ASP A 82 27.38 -6.38 4.35
CA ASP A 82 27.68 -7.49 5.26
C ASP A 82 26.84 -7.45 6.55
N THR A 83 25.87 -6.53 6.65
CA THR A 83 24.99 -6.37 7.82
C THR A 83 23.52 -6.52 7.44
N GLY A 84 22.62 -6.33 8.40
CA GLY A 84 21.20 -6.32 8.17
C GLY A 84 20.56 -5.07 8.75
N VAL A 85 19.50 -4.59 8.10
CA VAL A 85 18.65 -3.52 8.62
C VAL A 85 17.30 -4.09 9.04
N GLU A 86 16.91 -3.80 10.29
CA GLU A 86 15.62 -4.24 10.82
C GLU A 86 14.51 -3.24 10.41
N VAL A 87 13.39 -3.78 9.92
CA VAL A 87 12.21 -3.04 9.50
C VAL A 87 11.00 -3.52 10.29
N CYS A 88 10.19 -2.58 10.77
CA CYS A 88 8.90 -2.89 11.39
C CYS A 88 7.75 -2.76 10.39
N THR A 89 6.80 -3.70 10.42
CA THR A 89 5.59 -3.64 9.61
C THR A 89 4.42 -4.37 10.27
N THR A 90 3.20 -3.88 10.06
CA THR A 90 1.96 -4.59 10.41
C THR A 90 1.43 -5.44 9.26
N ARG A 91 2.05 -5.36 8.07
CA ARG A 91 1.62 -6.02 6.83
C ARG A 91 2.72 -6.91 6.26
N LEU A 92 3.02 -8.01 6.95
CA LEU A 92 4.00 -9.00 6.49
C LEU A 92 3.62 -9.60 5.14
N GLU A 93 2.33 -9.83 4.91
CA GLU A 93 1.78 -10.39 3.68
C GLU A 93 2.14 -9.57 2.43
N SER A 94 2.32 -8.25 2.61
CA SER A 94 2.66 -7.33 1.52
C SER A 94 4.15 -7.32 1.15
N ILE A 95 5.01 -8.02 1.92
CA ILE A 95 6.47 -7.98 1.78
C ILE A 95 6.93 -8.31 0.36
N LEU A 96 6.25 -9.25 -0.31
CA LEU A 96 6.61 -9.72 -1.65
C LEU A 96 6.61 -8.57 -2.69
N ALA A 97 5.82 -7.53 -2.47
CA ALA A 97 5.75 -6.36 -3.34
C ALA A 97 6.67 -5.21 -2.92
N ASP A 98 7.59 -5.43 -1.96
CA ASP A 98 8.53 -4.40 -1.55
C ASP A 98 9.51 -4.07 -2.69
N THR A 99 9.74 -2.77 -2.85
CA THR A 99 10.53 -2.20 -3.97
C THR A 99 11.60 -1.23 -3.53
N ALA A 100 11.58 -0.76 -2.28
CA ALA A 100 12.61 0.09 -1.68
C ALA A 100 12.51 0.04 -0.14
N LEU A 101 13.57 0.47 0.53
CA LEU A 101 13.52 0.88 1.93
C LEU A 101 13.65 2.40 2.00
N ALA A 102 12.97 3.05 2.94
CA ALA A 102 13.07 4.47 3.16
C ALA A 102 13.52 4.77 4.60
N VAL A 103 14.46 5.70 4.74
CA VAL A 103 14.96 6.18 6.02
C VAL A 103 14.92 7.70 6.06
N HIS A 104 14.82 8.27 7.26
CA HIS A 104 14.91 9.71 7.40
C HIS A 104 16.37 10.17 7.17
N PRO A 105 16.64 11.23 6.38
CA PRO A 105 18.00 11.67 6.05
C PRO A 105 18.84 12.07 7.28
N GLN A 106 18.18 12.55 8.33
CA GLN A 106 18.80 12.95 9.61
C GLN A 106 18.71 11.85 10.69
N ASP A 107 18.45 10.59 10.33
CA ASP A 107 18.57 9.48 11.27
C ASP A 107 19.99 8.93 11.24
N ASN A 108 20.81 9.33 12.21
CA ASN A 108 22.22 8.92 12.29
C ASN A 108 22.40 7.40 12.40
N ARG A 109 21.36 6.65 12.80
CA ARG A 109 21.40 5.19 12.84
C ARG A 109 21.45 4.56 11.45
N TYR A 110 20.87 5.21 10.43
CA TYR A 110 20.71 4.62 9.09
C TYR A 110 21.09 5.54 7.93
N SER A 111 21.48 6.80 8.17
CA SER A 111 21.87 7.75 7.13
C SER A 111 23.01 7.23 6.24
N HIS A 112 23.89 6.41 6.81
CA HIS A 112 24.98 5.74 6.10
C HIS A 112 24.53 4.62 5.14
N LEU A 113 23.25 4.21 5.18
CA LEU A 113 22.66 3.23 4.27
C LEU A 113 22.03 3.88 3.04
N ILE A 114 21.81 5.19 3.04
CA ILE A 114 21.18 5.91 1.92
C ILE A 114 22.02 5.72 0.65
N GLY A 115 21.34 5.32 -0.44
CA GLY A 115 21.97 5.03 -1.74
C GLY A 115 22.54 3.62 -1.86
N LYS A 116 22.55 2.82 -0.78
CA LYS A 116 22.90 1.40 -0.84
C LYS A 116 21.73 0.55 -1.33
N LEU A 117 22.03 -0.71 -1.61
CA LEU A 117 21.05 -1.71 -2.02
C LEU A 117 20.85 -2.72 -0.89
N ALA A 118 19.61 -2.83 -0.44
CA ALA A 118 19.16 -3.91 0.42
C ALA A 118 18.76 -5.13 -0.41
N VAL A 119 18.94 -6.32 0.13
CA VAL A 119 18.47 -7.56 -0.47
C VAL A 119 17.11 -7.89 0.11
N HIS A 120 16.11 -8.07 -0.75
CA HIS A 120 14.81 -8.53 -0.33
C HIS A 120 14.94 -9.94 0.30
N PRO A 121 14.42 -10.19 1.52
CA PRO A 121 14.69 -11.41 2.28
C PRO A 121 14.19 -12.69 1.58
N ILE A 122 13.04 -12.61 0.90
CA ILE A 122 12.42 -13.73 0.16
C ILE A 122 12.86 -13.73 -1.32
N THR A 123 12.50 -12.70 -2.08
CA THR A 123 12.70 -12.65 -3.55
C THR A 123 14.13 -12.38 -4.00
N ARG A 124 15.05 -12.04 -3.08
CA ARG A 124 16.45 -11.68 -3.35
C ARG A 124 16.68 -10.50 -4.31
N ARG A 125 15.62 -9.75 -4.67
CA ARG A 125 15.72 -8.51 -5.44
C ARG A 125 16.53 -7.47 -4.68
N GLN A 126 17.25 -6.63 -5.42
CA GLN A 126 17.94 -5.48 -4.87
C GLN A 126 16.93 -4.32 -4.72
N LEU A 127 16.86 -3.76 -3.52
CA LEU A 127 15.94 -2.68 -3.15
C LEU A 127 16.79 -1.46 -2.78
N PRO A 128 16.65 -0.30 -3.45
CA PRO A 128 17.35 0.91 -3.05
C PRO A 128 16.90 1.36 -1.65
N VAL A 129 17.85 1.85 -0.87
CA VAL A 129 17.58 2.57 0.38
C VAL A 129 17.54 4.07 0.07
N ILE A 130 16.36 4.66 0.15
CA ILE A 130 16.12 6.07 -0.17
C ILE A 130 16.00 6.93 1.08
N ALA A 131 16.25 8.23 0.93
CA ALA A 131 16.07 9.22 1.96
C ALA A 131 14.76 9.99 1.77
N ASP A 132 13.89 10.00 2.78
CA ASP A 132 12.71 10.88 2.79
C ASP A 132 12.40 11.40 4.20
N SER A 133 12.19 12.71 4.32
CA SER A 133 11.83 13.36 5.58
C SER A 133 10.44 13.01 6.09
N ALA A 134 9.59 12.39 5.26
CA ALA A 134 8.28 11.88 5.68
C ALA A 134 8.39 10.61 6.55
N VAL A 135 9.55 9.95 6.60
CA VAL A 135 9.78 8.78 7.46
C VAL A 135 9.93 9.22 8.91
N ASP A 136 9.08 8.73 9.81
CA ASP A 136 9.22 8.96 11.24
C ASP A 136 10.32 8.08 11.84
N ARG A 137 11.37 8.71 12.35
CA ARG A 137 12.51 8.04 13.00
C ARG A 137 12.11 7.31 14.29
N ASN A 138 11.07 7.79 14.96
CA ASN A 138 10.66 7.29 16.27
C ASN A 138 9.62 6.16 16.17
N PHE A 139 9.05 5.95 14.98
CA PHE A 139 8.08 4.89 14.75
C PHE A 139 8.76 3.58 14.35
N GLY A 140 8.44 2.49 15.03
CA GLY A 140 9.04 1.17 14.77
C GLY A 140 10.57 1.21 14.91
N THR A 141 11.28 0.84 13.85
CA THR A 141 12.76 0.91 13.80
C THR A 141 13.28 2.24 13.27
N GLY A 142 12.43 3.11 12.70
CA GLY A 142 12.83 4.28 11.92
C GLY A 142 13.15 3.97 10.44
N VAL A 143 12.93 2.73 10.00
CA VAL A 143 13.10 2.26 8.62
C VAL A 143 11.76 1.78 8.10
N LEU A 144 11.33 2.30 6.95
CA LEU A 144 10.07 1.97 6.31
C LEU A 144 10.33 1.08 5.09
N LYS A 145 9.72 -0.12 5.03
CA LYS A 145 9.60 -0.83 3.75
C LYS A 145 8.58 -0.14 2.87
N LEU A 146 8.91 0.11 1.60
CA LEU A 146 7.97 0.66 0.64
C LEU A 146 7.32 -0.46 -0.17
N THR A 147 5.99 -0.53 -0.11
CA THR A 147 5.15 -1.43 -0.89
C THR A 147 4.15 -0.63 -1.73
N PRO A 148 4.60 0.04 -2.80
CA PRO A 148 3.83 1.08 -3.49
C PRO A 148 2.52 0.59 -4.11
N GLY A 149 2.43 -0.69 -4.49
CA GLY A 149 1.20 -1.27 -5.03
C GLY A 149 0.08 -1.43 -4.01
N HIS A 150 0.37 -1.32 -2.71
CA HIS A 150 -0.57 -1.67 -1.63
C HIS A 150 -0.69 -0.59 -0.55
N CYS A 151 -0.09 0.58 -0.73
CA CYS A 151 -0.10 1.66 0.26
C CYS A 151 -0.15 3.03 -0.43
N LYS A 152 -1.11 3.90 -0.04
CA LYS A 152 -1.20 5.27 -0.59
C LYS A 152 0.06 6.10 -0.28
N VAL A 153 0.59 5.98 0.94
CA VAL A 153 1.81 6.69 1.37
C VAL A 153 3.01 6.22 0.57
N ASP A 154 3.23 4.90 0.50
CA ASP A 154 4.37 4.33 -0.23
C ASP A 154 4.26 4.60 -1.73
N HIS A 155 3.05 4.60 -2.30
CA HIS A 155 2.83 4.97 -3.71
C HIS A 155 3.27 6.41 -3.98
N THR A 156 2.95 7.34 -3.09
CA THR A 156 3.35 8.75 -3.23
C THR A 156 4.87 8.91 -3.13
N LEU A 157 5.50 8.21 -2.17
CA LEU A 157 6.96 8.18 -2.05
C LEU A 157 7.62 7.55 -3.27
N ALA A 158 7.06 6.46 -3.79
CA ALA A 158 7.57 5.79 -4.97
C ALA A 158 7.52 6.69 -6.21
N GLN A 159 6.41 7.42 -6.42
CA GLN A 159 6.32 8.41 -7.49
C GLN A 159 7.36 9.52 -7.33
N LYS A 160 7.53 10.05 -6.12
CA LYS A 160 8.50 11.11 -5.81
C LYS A 160 9.94 10.67 -6.09
N HIS A 161 10.28 9.42 -5.77
CA HIS A 161 11.64 8.89 -5.85
C HIS A 161 11.88 7.97 -7.05
N SER A 162 10.93 7.90 -8.00
CA SER A 162 10.99 7.03 -9.18
C SER A 162 11.22 5.54 -8.83
N ILE A 163 10.59 5.06 -7.75
CA ILE A 163 10.65 3.66 -7.33
C ILE A 163 9.61 2.85 -8.13
N PRO A 164 9.97 1.65 -8.62
CA PRO A 164 9.04 0.77 -9.30
C PRO A 164 7.82 0.43 -8.43
N ILE A 165 6.67 0.22 -9.08
CA ILE A 165 5.45 -0.21 -8.41
C ILE A 165 5.21 -1.67 -8.78
N ILE A 166 5.14 -2.53 -7.77
CA ILE A 166 4.86 -3.96 -7.92
C ILE A 166 3.60 -4.28 -7.12
N GLU A 167 2.73 -5.09 -7.70
CA GLU A 167 1.57 -5.68 -7.04
C GLU A 167 1.85 -7.16 -6.78
N CYS A 168 1.43 -7.67 -5.61
CA CYS A 168 1.56 -9.08 -5.25
C CYS A 168 0.24 -9.78 -4.97
N PHE A 169 -0.87 -9.04 -4.97
CA PHE A 169 -2.21 -9.57 -4.79
C PHE A 169 -3.05 -9.35 -6.04
N ASP A 170 -3.87 -10.33 -6.39
CA ASP A 170 -4.91 -10.16 -7.41
C ASP A 170 -6.18 -9.52 -6.83
N LYS A 171 -7.19 -9.33 -7.69
CA LYS A 171 -8.48 -8.75 -7.30
C LYS A 171 -9.30 -9.61 -6.32
N SER A 172 -8.95 -10.89 -6.17
CA SER A 172 -9.55 -11.79 -5.19
C SER A 172 -8.82 -11.80 -3.85
N GLY A 173 -7.78 -10.97 -3.69
CA GLY A 173 -6.96 -10.90 -2.48
C GLY A 173 -5.96 -12.06 -2.34
N ARG A 174 -5.70 -12.81 -3.42
CA ARG A 174 -4.75 -13.93 -3.42
C ARG A 174 -3.37 -13.49 -3.90
N VAL A 175 -2.32 -14.11 -3.35
CA VAL A 175 -0.95 -13.90 -3.84
C VAL A 175 -0.84 -14.37 -5.28
N THR A 176 -0.29 -13.53 -6.16
CA THR A 176 -0.10 -13.87 -7.58
C THR A 176 1.04 -14.87 -7.78
N GLN A 177 0.98 -15.72 -8.82
CA GLN A 177 1.98 -16.76 -9.12
C GLN A 177 3.37 -16.24 -9.57
N ASN A 178 3.59 -14.93 -9.58
CA ASN A 178 4.84 -14.31 -10.02
C ASN A 178 5.91 -14.27 -8.91
N PHE A 179 5.58 -14.79 -7.73
CA PHE A 179 6.46 -14.79 -6.56
C PHE A 179 6.83 -16.24 -6.20
N PRO A 180 8.04 -16.47 -5.66
CA PRO A 180 8.45 -17.81 -5.25
C PRO A 180 7.53 -18.34 -4.15
N ASP A 181 7.29 -19.65 -4.19
CA ASP A 181 6.57 -20.43 -3.16
C ASP A 181 7.32 -20.45 -1.82
#